data_AF-A0A1T5AZX9-F1
#
_entry.id   AF-A0A1T5AZX9-F1
#
_cell.length_a   1.000
_cell.length_b   1.000
_cell.length_c   1.000
_cell.angle_alpha   90.00
_cell.angle_beta   90.00
_cell.angle_gamma   90.00
#
_symmetry.space_group_name_H-M   'P 1'
#
loop_
_entity.id
_entity.type
_entity.pdbx_description
1 polymer ?
#
loop_
_entity_poly.entity_id
_entity_poly.type
_entity_poly.pdbx_seq_one_letter_code
_entity_poly.pdbx_strand_id
1 'polypeptide(L)'
;MDNGLSVVNLDSPFGEYIDHNGVLGVVYTAVLFDDILYLGTNQGLFYKRKDEDVGFQLIDGTQGQVWLLKTINGTLFCGHHKGTYVVEKGKAKQISDLPGTWDIHTIESNSNLLLQGNYKGLSILEKTNGQWRFRNKVEGFNSSSRFFEFIDAEHILVNHDYKGIFDLKIDTGYNKIIEVIQKESKGTGSSLLKYDDEVIYTTINGVFTFITDQQDFSKDSILTSKFFDIDESIIGILKPTNNSEKIWGFTNDNIICVSPGILSDVPQRLKIPIPNFFRRSMGILGFESIVHLNDEVYLIGIANGYVTLDLNKVKQKEYQISINSISKEFYDAPNINIKLEEFKEFKSSENNLKFLFNVPEFDKYTEVEYQYRLEDVYKEWSIWSTNSEVSFKNLPYGTHTFEVRAKVGNNLSKNTTSYEFMIPKPWYLSYLAVFCYLVLSMFLLIFIHKLYKGYYKKQQNQLLNESKKRLKRKKLKNQKRIVQIKNTQLQELIESKNRELAISTMSIIKKNEFLNSIKEQLKGSSVDSQVKSVIRTIDRNINNVDDWKFFENAFNNADKDFLKKVKNVHPELSANDLRLCAYLRLNLSSKEIAPLLNISVRSVEVKRYRLRKKMNLLREDGLTEYIMDL
;
A
#
# COMPACT_ATOMS: atom_id res chain seq x y z
N MET A 1 -37.14 -10.02 34.52
CA MET A 1 -36.44 -9.25 35.59
C MET A 1 -35.16 -8.79 34.93
N ASP A 2 -35.25 -7.71 34.16
CA ASP A 2 -34.24 -7.43 33.13
C ASP A 2 -33.18 -6.44 33.62
N ASN A 3 -33.38 -5.91 34.83
CA ASN A 3 -32.43 -5.08 35.58
C ASN A 3 -31.99 -5.84 36.84
N GLY A 4 -30.86 -6.53 36.77
CA GLY A 4 -30.19 -7.13 37.93
C GLY A 4 -29.30 -6.12 38.65
N LEU A 5 -29.15 -6.27 39.97
CA LEU A 5 -28.21 -5.50 40.77
C LEU A 5 -26.81 -6.11 40.62
N SER A 6 -25.89 -5.39 39.98
CA SER A 6 -24.54 -5.89 39.66
C SER A 6 -23.49 -5.45 40.69
N VAL A 7 -23.59 -4.23 41.22
CA VAL A 7 -22.65 -3.64 42.18
C VAL A 7 -23.40 -2.73 43.15
N VAL A 8 -23.04 -2.80 44.44
CA VAL A 8 -23.45 -1.82 45.46
C VAL A 8 -22.17 -1.32 46.14
N ASN A 9 -21.91 -0.02 46.02
CA ASN A 9 -20.74 0.63 46.62
C ASN A 9 -21.19 1.53 47.77
N LEU A 10 -21.14 1.01 49.00
CA LEU A 10 -21.58 1.73 50.21
C LEU A 10 -20.58 2.82 50.64
N ASP A 11 -19.33 2.69 50.21
CA ASP A 11 -18.23 3.59 50.55
C ASP A 11 -18.00 4.67 49.49
N SER A 12 -18.84 4.74 48.44
CA SER A 12 -18.73 5.80 47.44
C SER A 12 -18.95 7.16 48.10
N PRO A 13 -18.11 8.17 47.79
CA PRO A 13 -18.38 9.55 48.20
C PRO A 13 -19.56 10.16 47.45
N PHE A 14 -20.04 9.50 46.39
CA PHE A 14 -21.17 9.95 45.60
C PHE A 14 -22.44 9.16 45.93
N GLY A 15 -23.55 9.88 46.11
CA GLY A 15 -24.89 9.33 46.13
C GLY A 15 -25.69 9.93 44.97
N GLU A 16 -26.60 9.18 44.35
CA GLU A 16 -27.38 9.69 43.23
C GLU A 16 -28.89 9.57 43.45
N TYR A 17 -29.60 10.59 42.98
CA TYR A 17 -31.04 10.56 42.76
C TYR A 17 -31.28 10.80 41.27
N ILE A 18 -31.75 9.76 40.58
CA ILE A 18 -32.07 9.83 39.15
C ILE A 18 -33.59 9.82 38.98
N ASP A 19 -34.11 10.88 38.37
CA ASP A 19 -35.50 10.96 37.95
C ASP A 19 -35.69 10.28 36.59
N HIS A 20 -36.12 9.02 36.63
CA HIS A 20 -36.39 8.23 35.43
C HIS A 20 -37.62 8.68 34.63
N ASN A 21 -38.52 9.46 35.25
CA ASN A 21 -39.73 9.96 34.58
C ASN A 21 -39.49 11.31 33.89
N GLY A 22 -38.37 11.98 34.18
CA GLY A 22 -37.99 13.27 33.59
C GLY A 22 -38.88 14.43 34.01
N VAL A 23 -39.54 14.34 35.17
CA VAL A 23 -40.44 15.35 35.74
C VAL A 23 -39.65 16.57 36.23
N LEU A 24 -38.50 16.35 36.88
CA LEU A 24 -37.65 17.41 37.42
C LEU A 24 -36.95 18.21 36.32
N GLY A 25 -36.46 17.53 35.28
CA GLY A 25 -35.54 18.11 34.32
C GLY A 25 -34.19 18.48 34.95
N VAL A 26 -33.61 19.61 34.52
CA VAL A 26 -32.28 20.06 34.94
C VAL A 26 -32.38 20.80 36.27
N VAL A 27 -31.62 20.37 37.27
CA VAL A 27 -31.54 21.03 38.59
C VAL A 27 -30.51 22.16 38.54
N TYR A 28 -30.94 23.41 38.73
CA TYR A 28 -30.07 24.60 38.72
C TYR A 28 -29.69 25.06 40.13
N THR A 29 -30.49 24.76 41.13
CA THR A 29 -30.27 25.18 42.52
C THR A 29 -31.02 24.25 43.46
N ALA A 30 -30.57 24.17 44.70
CA ALA A 30 -31.18 23.39 45.76
C ALA A 30 -31.00 24.11 47.09
N VAL A 31 -31.86 23.80 48.06
CA VAL A 31 -31.64 24.20 49.45
C VAL A 31 -32.36 23.23 50.37
N LEU A 32 -31.73 22.93 51.51
CA LEU A 32 -32.38 22.26 52.63
C LEU A 32 -32.90 23.35 53.59
N PHE A 33 -34.22 23.44 53.76
CA PHE A 33 -34.84 24.46 54.59
C PHE A 33 -36.02 23.85 55.36
N ASP A 34 -36.03 24.00 56.69
CA ASP A 34 -37.03 23.40 57.60
C ASP A 34 -37.27 21.89 57.33
N ASP A 35 -36.19 21.10 57.23
CA ASP A 35 -36.20 19.65 56.93
C ASP A 35 -36.84 19.25 55.58
N ILE A 36 -37.06 20.23 54.70
CA ILE A 36 -37.57 20.03 53.34
C ILE A 36 -36.45 20.34 52.35
N LEU A 37 -36.17 19.38 51.46
CA LEU A 37 -35.26 19.60 50.34
C LEU A 37 -36.05 20.22 49.19
N TYR A 38 -35.68 21.44 48.80
CA TYR A 38 -36.23 22.14 47.65
C TYR A 38 -35.25 22.06 46.48
N LEU A 39 -35.77 21.78 45.28
CA LEU A 39 -35.00 21.76 44.03
C LEU A 39 -35.58 22.79 43.06
N GLY A 40 -34.77 23.77 42.70
CA GLY A 40 -35.08 24.71 41.63
C GLY A 40 -34.58 24.15 40.30
N THR A 41 -35.52 23.94 39.37
CA THR A 41 -35.24 23.28 38.10
C THR A 41 -35.63 24.15 36.91
N ASN A 42 -35.43 23.64 35.69
CA ASN A 42 -36.00 24.26 34.49
C ASN A 42 -37.53 24.06 34.35
N GLN A 43 -38.15 23.15 35.12
CA GLN A 43 -39.58 22.86 35.07
C GLN A 43 -40.39 23.52 36.20
N GLY A 44 -39.75 23.79 37.32
CA GLY A 44 -40.35 24.52 38.44
C GLY A 44 -39.59 24.33 39.75
N LEU A 45 -40.21 24.79 40.83
CA LEU A 45 -39.72 24.54 42.18
C LEU A 45 -40.36 23.26 42.72
N PHE A 46 -39.53 22.26 42.98
CA PHE A 46 -39.96 21.01 43.58
C PHE A 46 -39.55 20.95 45.04
N TYR A 47 -40.27 20.16 45.82
CA TYR A 47 -39.93 19.88 47.21
C TYR A 47 -40.12 18.41 47.55
N LYS A 48 -39.33 17.94 48.51
CA LYS A 48 -39.46 16.62 49.13
C LYS A 48 -39.10 16.69 50.61
N ARG A 49 -39.94 16.09 51.46
CA ARG A 49 -39.63 15.88 52.88
C ARG A 49 -38.78 14.63 53.05
N LYS A 50 -37.80 14.70 53.94
CA LYS A 50 -36.85 13.61 54.16
C LYS A 50 -37.51 12.30 54.62
N ASP A 51 -38.60 12.41 55.38
CA ASP A 51 -39.30 11.27 55.99
C ASP A 51 -40.45 10.70 55.15
N GLU A 52 -40.75 11.32 54.00
CA GLU A 52 -41.82 10.87 53.12
C GLU A 52 -41.26 10.04 51.96
N ASP A 53 -41.78 8.83 51.78
CA ASP A 53 -41.44 7.95 50.64
C ASP A 53 -42.08 8.40 49.32
N VAL A 54 -42.57 9.65 49.29
CA VAL A 54 -43.18 10.27 48.12
C VAL A 54 -42.07 10.93 47.30
N GLY A 55 -42.16 10.82 45.98
CA GLY A 55 -41.27 11.53 45.06
C GLY A 55 -41.38 13.05 45.19
N PHE A 56 -40.50 13.78 44.50
CA PHE A 56 -40.57 15.24 44.45
C PHE A 56 -41.91 15.75 43.93
N GLN A 57 -42.46 16.74 44.62
CA GLN A 57 -43.72 17.39 44.26
C GLN A 57 -43.47 18.81 43.77
N LEU A 58 -44.13 19.21 42.69
CA LEU A 58 -44.09 20.57 42.17
C LEU A 58 -44.87 21.50 43.11
N ILE A 59 -44.30 22.66 43.41
CA ILE A 59 -45.03 23.74 44.10
C ILE A 59 -45.89 24.47 43.07
N ASP A 60 -47.21 24.44 43.26
CA ASP A 60 -48.15 25.08 42.36
C ASP A 60 -47.86 26.58 42.18
N GLY A 61 -47.95 27.04 40.92
CA GLY A 61 -47.65 28.42 40.56
C GLY A 61 -46.18 28.72 40.27
N THR A 62 -45.29 27.74 40.44
CA THR A 62 -43.84 27.89 40.18
C THR A 62 -43.37 27.27 38.86
N GLN A 63 -44.29 26.96 37.94
CA GLN A 63 -43.96 26.36 36.65
C GLN A 63 -42.99 27.22 35.82
N GLY A 64 -41.85 26.62 35.48
CA GLY A 64 -40.77 27.12 34.65
C GLY A 64 -39.43 27.25 35.38
N GLN A 65 -38.55 28.12 34.89
CA GLN A 65 -37.15 28.14 35.33
C GLN A 65 -36.96 28.82 36.70
N VAL A 66 -36.41 28.09 37.65
CA VAL A 66 -35.95 28.55 38.96
C VAL A 66 -34.43 28.66 38.95
N TRP A 67 -33.90 29.86 39.22
CA TRP A 67 -32.47 30.16 39.13
C TRP A 67 -31.78 30.16 40.48
N LEU A 68 -32.51 30.53 41.54
CA LEU A 68 -31.97 30.76 42.86
C LEU A 68 -32.92 30.25 43.94
N LEU A 69 -32.37 29.53 44.90
CA LEU A 69 -32.97 29.32 46.21
C LEU A 69 -32.00 29.87 47.26
N LYS A 70 -32.44 30.85 48.04
CA LYS A 70 -31.59 31.53 49.02
C LYS A 70 -32.37 31.82 50.30
N THR A 71 -31.80 31.43 51.43
CA THR A 71 -32.38 31.70 52.74
C THR A 71 -31.78 32.97 53.30
N ILE A 72 -32.61 33.98 53.58
CA ILE A 72 -32.18 35.26 54.15
C ILE A 72 -33.09 35.59 55.33
N ASN A 73 -32.51 35.81 56.52
CA ASN A 73 -33.25 36.15 57.74
C ASN A 73 -34.42 35.19 58.03
N GLY A 74 -34.20 33.87 57.87
CA GLY A 74 -35.19 32.82 58.09
C GLY A 74 -36.31 32.76 57.04
N THR A 75 -36.20 33.50 55.93
CA THR A 75 -37.15 33.44 54.81
C THR A 75 -36.49 32.76 53.62
N LEU A 76 -37.16 31.79 53.01
CA LEU A 76 -36.71 31.16 51.77
C LEU A 76 -37.21 31.96 50.56
N PHE A 77 -36.28 32.52 49.80
CA PHE A 77 -36.55 33.18 48.53
C PHE A 77 -36.32 32.23 47.37
N CYS A 78 -37.23 32.28 46.40
CA CYS A 78 -37.14 31.59 45.12
C CYS A 78 -37.04 32.62 43.99
N GLY A 79 -35.86 32.73 43.40
CA GLY A 79 -35.62 33.52 42.20
C GLY A 79 -36.05 32.75 40.96
N HIS A 80 -37.07 33.25 40.26
CA HIS A 80 -37.73 32.56 39.16
C HIS A 80 -37.76 33.46 37.91
N HIS A 81 -37.88 32.85 36.72
CA HIS A 81 -37.92 33.60 35.46
C HIS A 81 -39.10 34.58 35.34
N LYS A 82 -40.19 34.35 36.09
CA LYS A 82 -41.37 35.25 36.14
C LYS A 82 -41.38 36.23 37.32
N GLY A 83 -40.39 36.18 38.22
CA GLY A 83 -40.47 36.96 39.44
C GLY A 83 -39.71 36.39 40.62
N THR A 84 -39.91 37.04 41.77
CA THR A 84 -39.40 36.58 43.05
C THR A 84 -40.54 36.06 43.90
N TYR A 85 -40.33 34.91 44.51
CA TYR A 85 -41.30 34.25 45.37
C TYR A 85 -40.72 34.07 46.76
N VAL A 86 -41.57 34.13 47.78
CA VAL A 86 -41.29 33.63 49.11
C VAL A 86 -41.93 32.26 49.25
N VAL A 87 -41.16 31.29 49.77
CA VAL A 87 -41.59 29.90 49.90
C VAL A 87 -41.74 29.58 51.37
N GLU A 88 -42.92 29.11 51.76
CA GLU A 88 -43.23 28.70 53.11
C GLU A 88 -44.03 27.39 53.09
N LYS A 89 -43.49 26.35 53.72
CA LYS A 89 -44.17 25.03 53.92
C LYS A 89 -44.78 24.46 52.64
N GLY A 90 -44.03 24.44 51.53
CA GLY A 90 -44.47 23.89 50.25
C GLY A 90 -45.43 24.77 49.44
N LYS A 91 -45.64 26.04 49.84
CA LYS A 91 -46.38 27.03 49.06
C LYS A 91 -45.46 28.18 48.66
N ALA A 92 -45.64 28.71 47.45
CA ALA A 92 -44.92 29.88 46.97
C ALA A 92 -45.87 31.07 46.82
N LYS A 93 -45.49 32.23 47.36
CA LYS A 93 -46.19 33.51 47.18
C LYS A 93 -45.30 34.44 46.36
N GLN A 94 -45.79 34.89 45.22
CA GLN A 94 -45.09 35.87 44.41
C GLN A 94 -45.08 37.24 45.12
N ILE A 95 -43.89 37.82 45.28
CA ILE A 95 -43.68 39.13 45.91
C ILE A 95 -43.19 40.21 44.93
N SER A 96 -42.70 39.78 43.76
CA SER A 96 -42.31 40.65 42.64
C SER A 96 -42.61 39.93 41.32
N ASP A 97 -43.13 40.67 40.34
CA ASP A 97 -43.41 40.23 38.96
C ASP A 97 -42.33 40.69 37.96
N LEU A 98 -41.23 41.28 38.45
CA LEU A 98 -40.10 41.62 37.60
C LEU A 98 -39.46 40.34 37.05
N PRO A 99 -39.27 40.22 35.74
CA PRO A 99 -38.81 38.97 35.14
C PRO A 99 -37.37 38.65 35.53
N GLY A 100 -37.17 37.39 35.90
CA GLY A 100 -35.86 36.76 35.97
C GLY A 100 -34.99 37.22 37.12
N THR A 101 -35.26 36.72 38.32
CA THR A 101 -34.44 36.99 39.50
C THR A 101 -33.25 36.04 39.57
N TRP A 102 -32.06 36.60 39.51
CA TRP A 102 -30.79 35.88 39.48
C TRP A 102 -30.18 35.65 40.86
N ASP A 103 -30.06 36.71 41.66
CA ASP A 103 -29.51 36.67 43.01
C ASP A 103 -30.16 37.77 43.88
N ILE A 104 -30.06 37.62 45.19
CA ILE A 104 -30.60 38.53 46.21
C ILE A 104 -29.53 38.74 47.28
N HIS A 105 -29.14 39.99 47.54
CA HIS A 105 -28.19 40.38 48.58
C HIS A 105 -28.86 41.20 49.67
N THR A 106 -28.39 41.03 50.90
CA THR A 106 -28.74 41.86 52.03
C THR A 106 -28.09 43.23 51.91
N ILE A 107 -28.77 44.27 52.39
CA ILE A 107 -28.20 45.60 52.52
C ILE A 107 -27.80 45.79 53.99
N GLU A 108 -26.50 45.87 54.26
CA GLU A 108 -25.97 45.92 55.64
C GLU A 108 -26.51 47.11 56.45
N SER A 109 -26.69 48.25 55.80
CA SER A 109 -27.25 49.46 56.41
C SER A 109 -28.73 49.33 56.76
N ASN A 110 -29.46 48.37 56.17
CA ASN A 110 -30.91 48.22 56.39
C ASN A 110 -31.38 46.77 56.17
N SER A 111 -31.58 46.04 57.27
CA SER A 111 -32.05 44.65 57.27
C SER A 111 -33.49 44.45 56.74
N ASN A 112 -34.26 45.53 56.55
CA ASN A 112 -35.59 45.48 55.94
C ASN A 112 -35.55 45.69 54.42
N LEU A 113 -34.37 45.89 53.82
CA LEU A 113 -34.21 46.03 52.38
C LEU A 113 -33.30 44.93 51.83
N LEU A 114 -33.65 44.41 50.66
CA LEU A 114 -32.81 43.51 49.89
C LEU A 114 -32.64 44.06 48.48
N LEU A 115 -31.43 43.92 47.96
CA LEU A 115 -31.13 44.20 46.56
C LEU A 115 -31.25 42.89 45.77
N GLN A 116 -32.05 42.88 44.72
CA GLN A 116 -32.16 41.74 43.81
C GLN A 116 -31.64 42.10 42.42
N GLY A 117 -30.92 41.17 41.82
CA GLY A 117 -30.48 41.23 40.43
C GLY A 117 -31.49 40.56 39.52
N ASN A 118 -31.88 41.25 38.44
CA ASN A 118 -32.88 40.78 37.49
C ASN A 118 -32.33 40.74 36.05
N TYR A 119 -33.14 40.21 35.11
CA TYR A 119 -32.81 40.24 33.67
C TYR A 119 -32.61 41.65 33.11
N LYS A 120 -33.21 42.66 33.74
CA LYS A 120 -33.22 44.06 33.28
C LYS A 120 -32.76 45.04 34.36
N GLY A 121 -31.66 44.71 35.04
CA GLY A 121 -31.03 45.58 36.04
C GLY A 121 -31.26 45.12 37.47
N LEU A 122 -31.26 46.07 38.39
CA LEU A 122 -31.39 45.85 39.83
C LEU A 122 -32.76 46.32 40.34
N SER A 123 -33.23 45.74 41.43
CA SER A 123 -34.43 46.23 42.11
C SER A 123 -34.40 45.94 43.62
N ILE A 124 -35.32 46.58 44.35
CA ILE A 124 -35.36 46.51 45.81
C ILE A 124 -36.61 45.78 46.29
N LEU A 125 -36.41 44.88 47.24
CA LEU A 125 -37.46 44.30 48.07
C LEU A 125 -37.46 44.97 49.43
N GLU A 126 -38.64 45.17 50.01
CA GLU A 126 -38.83 45.76 51.32
C GLU A 126 -39.65 44.83 52.22
N LYS A 127 -39.26 44.73 53.48
CA LYS A 127 -40.03 44.05 54.52
C LYS A 127 -40.93 45.06 55.24
N THR A 128 -42.24 44.93 55.05
CA THR A 128 -43.25 45.73 55.76
C THR A 128 -44.24 44.83 56.47
N ASN A 129 -44.53 45.11 57.74
CA ASN A 129 -45.44 44.29 58.57
C ASN A 129 -45.06 42.79 58.56
N GLY A 130 -43.76 42.51 58.57
CA GLY A 130 -43.22 41.14 58.54
C GLY A 130 -43.25 40.45 57.18
N GLN A 131 -43.85 41.05 56.14
CA GLN A 131 -43.93 40.47 54.79
C GLN A 131 -43.02 41.21 53.81
N TRP A 132 -42.34 40.43 52.97
CA TRP A 132 -41.55 40.96 51.86
C TRP A 132 -42.46 41.33 50.68
N ARG A 133 -42.16 42.47 50.05
CA ARG A 133 -42.82 42.95 48.83
C ARG A 133 -41.83 43.67 47.93
N PHE A 134 -42.14 43.76 46.65
CA PHE A 134 -41.45 44.65 45.74
C PHE A 134 -41.62 46.12 46.17
N ARG A 135 -40.51 46.87 46.22
CA ARG A 135 -40.51 48.31 46.55
C ARG A 135 -40.40 49.16 45.28
N ASN A 136 -39.31 49.03 44.55
CA ASN A 136 -39.04 49.76 43.31
C ASN A 136 -37.98 49.05 42.46
N LYS A 137 -37.97 49.37 41.16
CA LYS A 137 -36.83 49.09 40.29
C LYS A 137 -35.78 50.18 40.49
N VAL A 138 -34.50 49.83 40.46
CA VAL A 138 -33.42 50.82 40.46
C VAL A 138 -33.28 51.36 39.03
N GLU A 139 -33.51 52.66 38.86
CA GLU A 139 -33.39 53.33 37.56
C GLU A 139 -31.91 53.54 37.16
N GLY A 140 -31.64 53.77 35.88
CA GLY A 140 -30.28 54.09 35.41
C GLY A 140 -29.40 52.90 35.01
N PHE A 141 -29.81 51.65 35.28
CA PHE A 141 -29.09 50.45 34.81
C PHE A 141 -30.06 49.35 34.38
N ASN A 142 -29.96 48.92 33.10
CA ASN A 142 -30.91 47.98 32.48
C ASN A 142 -30.26 46.68 31.95
N SER A 143 -28.97 46.46 32.22
CA SER A 143 -28.29 45.21 31.84
C SER A 143 -28.65 44.09 32.81
N SER A 144 -28.56 42.83 32.37
CA SER A 144 -28.79 41.67 33.24
C SER A 144 -27.80 41.66 34.40
N SER A 145 -28.29 41.63 35.63
CA SER A 145 -27.48 41.64 36.85
C SER A 145 -27.45 40.26 37.49
N ARG A 146 -26.72 39.33 36.87
CA ARG A 146 -26.69 37.93 37.35
C ARG A 146 -25.76 37.75 38.54
N PHE A 147 -24.53 38.21 38.40
CA PHE A 147 -23.54 38.22 39.46
C PHE A 147 -23.25 39.67 39.82
N PHE A 148 -23.49 40.03 41.08
CA PHE A 148 -23.24 41.37 41.57
C PHE A 148 -22.84 41.32 43.04
N GLU A 149 -22.00 42.25 43.46
CA GLU A 149 -21.50 42.32 44.83
C GLU A 149 -21.40 43.77 45.30
N PHE A 150 -21.68 43.99 46.58
CA PHE A 150 -21.42 45.27 47.24
C PHE A 150 -19.93 45.40 47.57
N ILE A 151 -19.32 46.52 47.16
CA ILE A 151 -18.01 46.98 47.68
C ILE A 151 -18.25 47.70 49.01
N ASP A 152 -19.25 48.58 49.03
CA ASP A 152 -19.68 49.36 50.19
C ASP A 152 -21.19 49.66 50.08
N ALA A 153 -21.72 50.56 50.93
CA ALA A 153 -23.14 50.88 50.98
C ALA A 153 -23.70 51.57 49.70
N GLU A 154 -22.84 52.21 48.90
CA GLU A 154 -23.19 52.98 47.69
C GLU A 154 -22.62 52.37 46.40
N HIS A 155 -21.61 51.49 46.47
CA HIS A 155 -20.94 50.92 45.31
C HIS A 155 -21.29 49.45 45.09
N ILE A 156 -21.82 49.14 43.91
CA ILE A 156 -22.22 47.80 43.48
C ILE A 156 -21.47 47.45 42.20
N LEU A 157 -20.73 46.35 42.24
CA LEU A 157 -20.13 45.76 41.05
C LEU A 157 -21.12 44.80 40.41
N VAL A 158 -21.34 44.91 39.11
CA VAL A 158 -22.18 44.01 38.33
C VAL A 158 -21.37 43.39 37.20
N ASN A 159 -21.31 42.07 37.19
CA ASN A 159 -20.69 41.31 36.12
C ASN A 159 -21.55 41.26 34.86
N HIS A 160 -20.89 41.30 33.72
CA HIS A 160 -21.52 41.03 32.45
C HIS A 160 -20.56 40.33 31.48
N ASP A 161 -20.91 39.11 31.06
CA ASP A 161 -20.05 38.15 30.33
C ASP A 161 -19.19 38.71 29.20
N TYR A 162 -19.72 39.64 28.39
CA TYR A 162 -18.99 40.21 27.25
C TYR A 162 -18.66 41.70 27.38
N LYS A 163 -19.19 42.39 28.39
CA LYS A 163 -18.96 43.84 28.59
C LYS A 163 -18.00 44.14 29.73
N GLY A 164 -17.63 43.12 30.51
CA GLY A 164 -16.75 43.25 31.67
C GLY A 164 -17.54 43.55 32.93
N ILE A 165 -17.02 44.44 33.77
CA ILE A 165 -17.61 44.79 35.05
C ILE A 165 -18.18 46.21 34.98
N PHE A 166 -19.39 46.39 35.48
CA PHE A 166 -19.96 47.71 35.74
C PHE A 166 -19.81 48.04 37.22
N ASP A 167 -19.15 49.15 37.51
CA ASP A 167 -19.09 49.75 38.83
C ASP A 167 -20.19 50.82 38.92
N LEU A 168 -21.20 50.54 39.74
CA LEU A 168 -22.42 51.32 39.85
C LEU A 168 -22.43 52.06 41.18
N LYS A 169 -22.57 53.38 41.13
CA LYS A 169 -22.87 54.17 42.31
C LYS A 169 -24.38 54.34 42.45
N ILE A 170 -24.97 53.82 43.52
CA ILE A 170 -26.41 53.93 43.81
C ILE A 170 -26.69 55.10 44.76
N ASP A 171 -27.86 55.73 44.65
CA ASP A 171 -28.29 56.73 45.64
C ASP A 171 -28.58 56.10 47.00
N THR A 172 -28.45 56.87 48.08
CA THR A 172 -28.72 56.42 49.46
C THR A 172 -30.14 55.90 49.67
N GLY A 173 -31.08 56.31 48.82
CA GLY A 173 -32.46 55.83 48.82
C GLY A 173 -32.67 54.51 48.06
N TYR A 174 -31.69 54.00 47.31
CA TYR A 174 -31.78 52.84 46.43
C TYR A 174 -32.88 52.94 45.34
N ASN A 175 -33.05 54.13 44.76
CA ASN A 175 -34.00 54.44 43.70
C ASN A 175 -33.36 54.47 42.31
N LYS A 176 -32.11 54.95 42.18
CA LYS A 176 -31.43 55.12 40.90
C LYS A 176 -29.91 54.99 41.01
N ILE A 177 -29.30 54.56 39.93
CA ILE A 177 -27.85 54.63 39.73
C ILE A 177 -27.48 56.06 39.34
N ILE A 178 -26.56 56.66 40.10
CA ILE A 178 -26.01 58.00 39.92
C ILE A 178 -24.87 57.98 38.90
N GLU A 179 -24.04 56.95 38.95
CA GLU A 179 -22.84 56.82 38.11
C GLU A 179 -22.64 55.37 37.66
N VAL A 180 -22.17 55.20 36.42
CA VAL A 180 -21.86 53.90 35.82
C VAL A 180 -20.48 53.99 35.20
N ILE A 181 -19.52 53.25 35.77
CA ILE A 181 -18.17 53.10 35.21
C ILE A 181 -18.06 51.69 34.66
N GLN A 182 -17.81 51.55 33.36
CA GLN A 182 -17.59 50.26 32.73
C GLN A 182 -16.10 49.94 32.67
N LYS A 183 -15.70 48.81 33.22
CA LYS A 183 -14.35 48.24 33.17
C LYS A 183 -14.32 47.12 32.13
N GLU A 184 -13.27 47.08 31.32
CA GLU A 184 -13.13 46.08 30.25
C GLU A 184 -13.14 44.64 30.79
N SER A 185 -13.64 43.71 29.97
CA SER A 185 -13.61 42.30 30.35
C SER A 185 -12.19 41.75 30.35
N LYS A 186 -11.83 41.00 31.39
CA LYS A 186 -10.57 40.24 31.47
C LYS A 186 -10.65 38.84 30.82
N GLY A 187 -11.82 38.42 30.30
CA GLY A 187 -12.02 37.11 29.66
C GLY A 187 -13.50 36.76 29.42
N THR A 188 -13.79 35.53 29.02
CA THR A 188 -15.16 34.99 28.92
C THR A 188 -15.46 34.02 30.06
N GLY A 189 -16.69 33.51 30.14
CA GLY A 189 -17.12 32.55 31.17
C GLY A 189 -16.95 33.15 32.56
N SER A 190 -17.58 34.31 32.77
CA SER A 190 -17.19 35.19 33.85
C SER A 190 -18.19 35.18 35.00
N SER A 191 -17.70 35.29 36.22
CA SER A 191 -18.56 35.41 37.40
C SER A 191 -17.93 36.34 38.43
N LEU A 192 -18.79 36.88 39.31
CA LEU A 192 -18.41 37.73 40.42
C LEU A 192 -18.95 37.09 41.69
N LEU A 193 -18.10 36.98 42.71
CA LEU A 193 -18.43 36.35 43.98
C LEU A 193 -17.54 36.90 45.09
N LYS A 194 -17.98 36.79 46.35
CA LYS A 194 -17.11 36.99 47.51
C LYS A 194 -16.41 35.72 47.93
N TYR A 195 -15.15 35.86 48.37
CA TYR A 195 -14.36 34.83 49.05
C TYR A 195 -13.44 35.50 50.05
N ASP A 196 -13.49 35.06 51.30
CA ASP A 196 -12.74 35.66 52.42
C ASP A 196 -12.92 37.19 52.50
N ASP A 197 -14.19 37.64 52.41
CA ASP A 197 -14.64 39.04 52.36
C ASP A 197 -14.12 39.89 51.17
N GLU A 198 -13.28 39.34 50.30
CA GLU A 198 -12.81 39.99 49.09
C GLU A 198 -13.73 39.71 47.91
N VAL A 199 -13.97 40.73 47.07
CA VAL A 199 -14.71 40.56 45.82
C VAL A 199 -13.79 40.02 44.74
N ILE A 200 -14.15 38.87 44.19
CA ILE A 200 -13.38 38.16 43.18
C ILE A 200 -14.13 38.15 41.85
N TYR A 201 -13.41 38.52 40.80
CA TYR A 201 -13.82 38.38 39.41
C TYR A 201 -13.09 37.21 38.76
N THR A 202 -13.85 36.24 38.25
CA THR A 202 -13.29 35.00 37.69
C THR A 202 -13.60 34.94 36.20
N THR A 203 -12.66 34.48 35.39
CA THR A 203 -12.83 34.26 33.94
C THR A 203 -12.02 33.04 33.51
N ILE A 204 -12.17 32.59 32.27
CA ILE A 204 -11.29 31.54 31.70
C ILE A 204 -9.79 31.90 31.67
N ASN A 205 -9.42 33.17 31.87
CA ASN A 205 -8.03 33.65 31.86
C ASN A 205 -7.39 33.72 33.26
N GLY A 206 -8.18 33.46 34.31
CA GLY A 206 -7.73 33.50 35.69
C GLY A 206 -8.73 34.09 36.66
N VAL A 207 -8.26 34.18 37.91
CA VAL A 207 -8.97 34.76 39.05
C VAL A 207 -8.36 36.13 39.35
N PHE A 208 -9.21 37.13 39.55
CA PHE A 208 -8.81 38.51 39.81
C PHE A 208 -9.49 39.02 41.07
N THR A 209 -8.72 39.66 41.94
CA THR A 209 -9.22 40.24 43.20
C THR A 209 -9.42 41.75 43.03
N PHE A 210 -10.50 42.27 43.59
CA PHE A 210 -10.78 43.69 43.59
C PHE A 210 -9.88 44.42 44.60
N ILE A 211 -9.10 45.40 44.14
CA ILE A 211 -8.23 46.21 44.98
C ILE A 211 -8.91 47.55 45.26
N THR A 212 -9.40 47.73 46.49
CA THR A 212 -10.21 48.89 46.90
C THR A 212 -9.53 50.23 46.61
N ASP A 213 -8.23 50.36 46.90
CA ASP A 213 -7.46 51.61 46.70
C ASP A 213 -7.33 51.99 45.22
N GLN A 214 -7.30 51.00 44.33
CA GLN A 214 -7.17 51.21 42.88
C GLN A 214 -8.52 51.26 42.18
N GLN A 215 -9.58 50.84 42.87
CA GLN A 215 -10.90 50.56 42.29
C GLN A 215 -10.81 49.71 41.02
N ASP A 216 -9.92 48.72 40.97
CA ASP A 216 -9.78 47.83 39.81
C ASP A 216 -9.39 46.40 40.22
N PHE A 217 -9.49 45.48 39.28
CA PHE A 217 -9.17 44.07 39.45
C PHE A 217 -7.72 43.77 39.09
N SER A 218 -6.99 43.19 40.04
CA SER A 218 -5.64 42.66 39.83
C SER A 218 -5.65 41.13 39.80
N LYS A 219 -4.80 40.52 38.98
CA LYS A 219 -4.74 39.05 38.86
C LYS A 219 -4.19 38.44 40.14
N ASP A 220 -5.00 37.61 40.81
CA ASP A 220 -4.53 36.81 41.93
C ASP A 220 -3.81 35.59 41.38
N SER A 221 -2.47 35.62 41.45
CA SER A 221 -1.63 34.53 40.95
C SER A 221 -1.77 33.26 41.81
N ILE A 222 -2.05 33.39 43.10
CA ILE A 222 -2.18 32.27 44.03
C ILE A 222 -3.49 31.55 43.72
N LEU A 223 -4.63 32.23 43.75
CA LEU A 223 -5.93 31.63 43.43
C LEU A 223 -5.99 31.14 41.98
N THR A 224 -5.41 31.88 41.02
CA THR A 224 -5.34 31.43 39.63
C THR A 224 -4.62 30.08 39.54
N SER A 225 -3.49 29.89 40.22
CA SER A 225 -2.77 28.60 40.19
C SER A 225 -3.54 27.43 40.81
N LYS A 226 -4.60 27.69 41.60
CA LYS A 226 -5.45 26.62 42.16
C LYS A 226 -6.51 26.13 41.18
N PHE A 227 -6.91 26.95 40.21
CA PHE A 227 -7.97 26.61 39.24
C PHE A 227 -7.45 26.41 37.82
N PHE A 228 -6.24 26.88 37.52
CA PHE A 228 -5.65 26.87 36.17
C PHE A 228 -4.24 26.27 36.21
N ASP A 229 -4.09 25.08 35.64
CA ASP A 229 -2.83 24.41 35.31
C ASP A 229 -2.71 24.26 33.78
N ILE A 230 -1.50 23.93 33.29
CA ILE A 230 -1.20 23.76 31.84
C ILE A 230 -2.13 22.73 31.19
N ASP A 231 -2.39 21.62 31.88
CA ASP A 231 -3.15 20.48 31.36
C ASP A 231 -4.63 20.49 31.81
N GLU A 232 -4.99 21.40 32.73
CA GLU A 232 -6.29 21.38 33.39
C GLU A 232 -6.71 22.79 33.80
N SER A 233 -7.80 23.29 33.20
CA SER A 233 -8.36 24.60 33.51
C SER A 233 -9.86 24.48 33.76
N ILE A 234 -10.38 25.31 34.66
CA ILE A 234 -11.83 25.40 34.87
C ILE A 234 -12.55 25.86 33.59
N ILE A 235 -13.78 25.40 33.47
CA ILE A 235 -14.69 25.72 32.37
C ILE A 235 -15.99 26.19 32.99
N GLY A 236 -16.48 27.35 32.57
CA GLY A 236 -17.71 27.94 33.13
C GLY A 236 -17.40 28.91 34.27
N ILE A 237 -18.15 28.81 35.36
CA ILE A 237 -18.11 29.76 36.48
C ILE A 237 -17.58 29.11 37.77
N LEU A 238 -17.14 29.95 38.69
CA LEU A 238 -16.86 29.54 40.06
C LEU A 238 -18.10 29.71 40.95
N LYS A 239 -18.26 28.84 41.94
CA LYS A 239 -19.39 28.83 42.86
C LYS A 239 -18.93 28.89 44.32
N PRO A 240 -19.33 29.92 45.09
CA PRO A 240 -19.08 29.95 46.52
C PRO A 240 -20.09 29.05 47.26
N THR A 241 -19.64 28.44 48.36
CA THR A 241 -20.45 27.66 49.29
C THR A 241 -20.00 27.94 50.72
N ASN A 242 -20.75 27.46 51.72
CA ASN A 242 -20.44 27.64 53.14
C ASN A 242 -20.16 29.12 53.49
N ASN A 243 -21.09 30.02 53.14
CA ASN A 243 -20.91 31.47 53.35
C ASN A 243 -19.60 32.03 52.75
N SER A 244 -19.25 31.58 51.55
CA SER A 244 -18.02 31.99 50.85
C SER A 244 -16.70 31.48 51.43
N GLU A 245 -16.74 30.48 52.31
CA GLU A 245 -15.53 29.78 52.79
C GLU A 245 -14.93 28.83 51.74
N LYS A 246 -15.73 28.27 50.83
CA LYS A 246 -15.22 27.35 49.79
C LYS A 246 -15.67 27.79 48.41
N ILE A 247 -14.74 27.78 47.46
CA ILE A 247 -15.01 28.03 46.05
C ILE A 247 -14.87 26.74 45.26
N TRP A 248 -15.85 26.48 44.40
CA TRP A 248 -15.90 25.32 43.53
C TRP A 248 -15.77 25.71 42.07
N GLY A 249 -14.99 24.95 41.32
CA GLY A 249 -14.85 25.04 39.88
C GLY A 249 -14.93 23.67 39.22
N PHE A 250 -15.28 23.65 37.94
CA PHE A 250 -15.51 22.42 37.19
C PHE A 250 -14.59 22.39 35.97
N THR A 251 -13.92 21.27 35.73
CA THR A 251 -13.11 21.02 34.53
C THR A 251 -13.85 19.99 33.66
N ASN A 252 -13.16 19.36 32.69
CA ASN A 252 -13.76 18.26 31.92
C ASN A 252 -13.82 16.95 32.75
N ASP A 253 -12.85 16.74 33.62
CA ASP A 253 -12.56 15.48 34.30
C ASP A 253 -12.43 15.62 35.83
N ASN A 254 -12.61 16.83 36.38
CA ASN A 254 -12.51 17.10 37.81
C ASN A 254 -13.50 18.17 38.29
N ILE A 255 -13.83 18.08 39.58
CA ILE A 255 -14.35 19.16 40.39
C ILE A 255 -13.21 19.64 41.28
N ILE A 256 -12.93 20.94 41.23
CA ILE A 256 -11.90 21.59 42.04
C ILE A 256 -12.59 22.34 43.17
N CYS A 257 -12.26 21.99 44.40
CA CYS A 257 -12.64 22.76 45.59
C CYS A 257 -11.42 23.48 46.13
N VAL A 258 -11.57 24.78 46.39
CA VAL A 258 -10.56 25.60 47.07
C VAL A 258 -11.14 26.10 48.39
N SER A 259 -10.37 25.92 49.46
CA SER A 259 -10.71 26.37 50.82
C SER A 259 -9.54 27.12 51.45
N PRO A 260 -9.78 27.94 52.48
CA PRO A 260 -8.73 28.53 53.30
C PRO A 260 -7.73 27.49 53.78
N GLY A 261 -6.46 27.89 53.89
CA GLY A 261 -5.43 27.00 54.43
C GLY A 261 -5.58 26.86 55.94
N ILE A 262 -5.49 25.63 56.44
CA ILE A 262 -5.67 25.33 57.88
C ILE A 262 -4.52 25.89 58.74
N LEU A 263 -3.30 25.96 58.17
CA LEU A 263 -2.06 26.33 58.87
C LEU A 263 -1.22 27.35 58.08
N SER A 264 -1.74 27.85 56.96
CA SER A 264 -1.04 28.79 56.06
C SER A 264 -2.05 29.69 55.37
N ASP A 265 -1.65 30.92 55.07
CA ASP A 265 -2.46 31.86 54.27
C ASP A 265 -2.62 31.41 52.79
N VAL A 266 -1.96 30.31 52.40
CA VAL A 266 -2.12 29.72 51.06
C VAL A 266 -3.36 28.83 51.03
N PRO A 267 -4.32 29.07 50.12
CA PRO A 267 -5.49 28.23 49.96
C PRO A 267 -5.16 26.78 49.59
N GLN A 268 -5.90 25.85 50.18
CA GLN A 268 -5.82 24.43 49.88
C GLN A 268 -6.70 24.08 48.69
N ARG A 269 -6.21 23.18 47.84
CA ARG A 269 -6.93 22.68 46.67
C ARG A 269 -7.20 21.19 46.85
N LEU A 270 -8.46 20.82 46.75
CA LEU A 270 -8.92 19.44 46.65
C LEU A 270 -9.40 19.19 45.22
N LYS A 271 -8.83 18.16 44.57
CA LYS A 271 -9.29 17.69 43.25
C LYS A 271 -10.12 16.42 43.42
N ILE A 272 -11.36 16.46 42.95
CA ILE A 272 -12.27 15.31 42.93
C ILE A 272 -12.45 14.88 41.47
N PRO A 273 -11.93 13.71 41.07
CA PRO A 273 -12.07 13.23 39.71
C PRO A 273 -13.53 12.94 39.40
N ILE A 274 -13.94 13.26 38.17
CA ILE A 274 -15.27 12.97 37.65
C ILE A 274 -15.18 12.46 36.21
N PRO A 275 -16.03 11.52 35.81
CA PRO A 275 -16.03 11.02 34.45
C PRO A 275 -16.67 12.03 33.49
N ASN A 276 -16.26 11.96 32.22
CA ASN A 276 -16.78 12.84 31.16
C ASN A 276 -18.31 12.78 30.99
N PHE A 277 -18.95 11.65 31.28
CA PHE A 277 -20.42 11.57 31.23
C PHE A 277 -21.08 12.38 32.36
N PHE A 278 -20.48 12.39 33.56
CA PHE A 278 -21.04 13.13 34.70
C PHE A 278 -20.90 14.64 34.45
N ARG A 279 -19.75 15.09 33.94
CA ARG A 279 -19.57 16.49 33.53
C ARG A 279 -20.62 16.97 32.52
N ARG A 280 -20.91 16.15 31.50
CA ARG A 280 -21.95 16.45 30.49
C ARG A 280 -23.36 16.46 31.08
N SER A 281 -23.58 15.74 32.18
CA SER A 281 -24.87 15.71 32.87
C SER A 281 -25.16 16.95 33.73
N MET A 282 -24.16 17.77 34.07
CA MET A 282 -24.32 18.98 34.91
C MET A 282 -25.06 20.15 34.23
N GLY A 283 -25.57 19.95 33.01
CA GLY A 283 -26.34 20.96 32.29
C GLY A 283 -25.47 21.90 31.45
N ILE A 284 -25.93 23.15 31.32
CA ILE A 284 -25.33 24.16 30.44
C ILE A 284 -24.17 24.86 31.16
N LEU A 285 -23.08 25.11 30.43
CA LEU A 285 -21.94 25.87 30.93
C LEU A 285 -22.36 27.22 31.52
N GLY A 286 -21.86 27.53 32.70
CA GLY A 286 -22.20 28.74 33.45
C GLY A 286 -23.48 28.61 34.30
N PHE A 287 -24.13 27.44 34.33
CA PHE A 287 -25.28 27.14 35.18
C PHE A 287 -25.03 25.90 36.06
N GLU A 288 -23.78 25.47 36.18
CA GLU A 288 -23.38 24.42 37.10
C GLU A 288 -23.85 24.76 38.52
N SER A 289 -24.41 23.74 39.19
CA SER A 289 -24.99 23.87 40.51
C SER A 289 -24.23 23.01 41.49
N ILE A 290 -23.74 23.63 42.56
CA ILE A 290 -23.23 22.94 43.74
C ILE A 290 -23.69 23.70 44.97
N VAL A 291 -24.35 23.00 45.89
CA VAL A 291 -24.97 23.59 47.08
C VAL A 291 -24.59 22.76 48.30
N HIS A 292 -24.16 23.44 49.35
CA HIS A 292 -23.96 22.83 50.66
C HIS A 292 -25.31 22.39 51.26
N LEU A 293 -25.39 21.16 51.76
CA LEU A 293 -26.59 20.63 52.44
C LEU A 293 -26.42 20.62 53.96
N ASN A 294 -25.36 19.96 54.44
CA ASN A 294 -24.97 19.85 55.84
C ASN A 294 -23.54 19.31 55.91
N ASP A 295 -22.85 19.56 57.02
CA ASP A 295 -21.48 19.11 57.28
C ASP A 295 -20.55 19.29 56.07
N GLU A 296 -20.12 18.19 55.45
CA GLU A 296 -19.25 18.14 54.27
C GLU A 296 -19.98 17.50 53.06
N VAL A 297 -21.31 17.54 53.07
CA VAL A 297 -22.19 17.00 52.04
C VAL A 297 -22.70 18.11 51.13
N TYR A 298 -22.44 17.95 49.84
CA TYR A 298 -22.79 18.88 48.79
C TYR A 298 -23.74 18.22 47.78
N LEU A 299 -24.70 18.97 47.26
CA LEU A 299 -25.60 18.54 46.19
C LEU A 299 -25.17 19.20 44.89
N ILE A 300 -24.95 18.38 43.87
CA ILE A 300 -24.60 18.77 42.51
C ILE A 300 -25.81 18.51 41.61
N GLY A 301 -26.32 19.57 40.98
CA GLY A 301 -27.44 19.46 40.05
C GLY A 301 -27.04 18.79 38.73
N ILE A 302 -27.88 17.89 38.22
CA ILE A 302 -27.72 17.28 36.90
C ILE A 302 -29.02 17.35 36.09
N ALA A 303 -28.93 16.95 34.83
CA ALA A 303 -30.01 17.08 33.84
C ALA A 303 -31.26 16.25 34.13
N ASN A 304 -31.15 15.25 34.99
CA ASN A 304 -32.23 14.31 35.34
C ASN A 304 -32.22 13.99 36.85
N GLY A 305 -31.90 14.96 37.70
CA GLY A 305 -31.86 14.79 39.15
C GLY A 305 -30.65 15.47 39.78
N TYR A 306 -30.05 14.82 40.78
CA TYR A 306 -28.87 15.35 41.47
C TYR A 306 -27.95 14.24 41.95
N VAL A 307 -26.71 14.61 42.22
CA VAL A 307 -25.70 13.77 42.86
C VAL A 307 -25.25 14.46 44.14
N THR A 308 -25.22 13.74 45.25
CA THR A 308 -24.61 14.21 46.49
C THR A 308 -23.15 13.78 46.55
N LEU A 309 -22.28 14.66 47.01
CA LEU A 309 -20.86 14.43 47.26
C LEU A 309 -20.57 14.63 48.74
N ASP A 310 -20.08 13.60 49.42
CA ASP A 310 -19.62 13.65 50.81
C ASP A 310 -18.08 13.69 50.85
N LEU A 311 -17.51 14.85 51.22
CA LEU A 311 -16.06 15.02 51.24
C LEU A 311 -15.37 14.17 52.32
N ASN A 312 -16.07 13.76 53.39
CA ASN A 312 -15.48 12.89 54.41
C ASN A 312 -15.21 11.47 53.89
N LYS A 313 -15.91 11.07 52.82
CA LYS A 313 -15.72 9.78 52.15
C LYS A 313 -14.70 9.84 51.01
N VAL A 314 -14.27 11.03 50.59
CA VAL A 314 -13.24 11.18 49.55
C VAL A 314 -11.90 10.75 50.15
N LYS A 315 -11.46 9.53 49.80
CA LYS A 315 -10.21 8.94 50.28
C LYS A 315 -9.29 8.63 49.11
N GLN A 316 -7.99 8.84 49.29
CA GLN A 316 -7.00 8.33 48.36
C GLN A 316 -6.89 6.81 48.49
N LYS A 317 -7.05 6.11 47.37
CA LYS A 317 -6.88 4.66 47.26
C LYS A 317 -5.67 4.38 46.37
N GLU A 318 -4.88 3.39 46.74
CA GLU A 318 -3.81 2.87 45.88
C GLU A 318 -4.38 1.77 44.99
N TYR A 319 -4.07 1.83 43.70
CA TYR A 319 -4.52 0.84 42.73
C TYR A 319 -3.35 0.10 42.12
N GLN A 320 -3.56 -1.17 41.81
CA GLN A 320 -2.66 -1.97 41.01
C GLN A 320 -3.34 -2.38 39.71
N ILE A 321 -2.59 -2.29 38.62
CA ILE A 321 -3.02 -2.79 37.31
C ILE A 321 -2.54 -4.23 37.13
N SER A 322 -3.33 -5.04 36.44
CA SER A 322 -2.93 -6.39 36.04
C SER A 322 -3.26 -6.65 34.57
N ILE A 323 -2.47 -7.50 33.91
CA ILE A 323 -2.81 -8.06 32.59
C ILE A 323 -3.63 -9.32 32.84
N ASN A 324 -4.87 -9.33 32.36
CA ASN A 324 -5.83 -10.41 32.60
C ASN A 324 -5.66 -11.55 31.60
N SER A 325 -5.43 -11.21 30.34
CA SER A 325 -5.29 -12.18 29.27
C SER A 325 -4.53 -11.61 28.09
N ILE A 326 -3.79 -12.48 27.43
CA ILE A 326 -3.17 -12.21 26.13
C ILE A 326 -3.79 -13.19 25.14
N SER A 327 -4.16 -12.71 23.97
CA SER A 327 -4.82 -13.52 22.95
C SER A 327 -4.13 -13.35 21.60
N LYS A 328 -4.05 -14.42 20.83
CA LYS A 328 -3.65 -14.38 19.42
C LYS A 328 -4.84 -13.98 18.57
N GLU A 329 -4.70 -12.93 17.77
CA GLU A 329 -5.72 -12.51 16.81
C GLU A 329 -5.49 -13.14 15.44
N PHE A 330 -6.58 -13.60 14.82
CA PHE A 330 -6.60 -14.13 13.46
C PHE A 330 -7.66 -13.37 12.65
N TYR A 331 -7.46 -13.21 11.34
CA TYR A 331 -8.42 -12.50 10.49
C TYR A 331 -9.75 -13.24 10.34
N ASP A 332 -9.72 -14.57 10.23
CA ASP A 332 -10.89 -15.41 9.93
C ASP A 332 -11.16 -16.49 11.00
N ALA A 333 -10.58 -16.36 12.20
CA ALA A 333 -10.73 -17.33 13.27
C ALA A 333 -10.88 -16.65 14.63
N PRO A 334 -11.56 -17.29 15.60
CA PRO A 334 -11.71 -16.73 16.94
C PRO A 334 -10.34 -16.56 17.63
N ASN A 335 -10.26 -15.54 18.47
CA ASN A 335 -9.06 -15.25 19.25
C ASN A 335 -8.73 -16.43 20.19
N ILE A 336 -7.46 -16.80 20.23
CA ILE A 336 -7.00 -17.91 21.09
C ILE A 336 -6.30 -17.30 22.30
N ASN A 337 -6.90 -17.45 23.48
CA ASN A 337 -6.30 -17.02 24.74
C ASN A 337 -5.06 -17.84 25.08
N ILE A 338 -4.08 -17.15 25.64
CA ILE A 338 -2.79 -17.70 26.03
C ILE A 338 -2.71 -17.71 27.56
N LYS A 339 -2.14 -18.77 28.11
CA LYS A 339 -1.74 -18.81 29.52
C LYS A 339 -0.63 -17.78 29.75
N LEU A 340 -0.82 -16.91 30.73
CA LEU A 340 0.19 -15.94 31.16
C LEU A 340 1.37 -16.69 31.81
N GLU A 341 2.53 -16.61 31.18
CA GLU A 341 3.82 -17.14 31.63
C GLU A 341 4.80 -15.97 31.78
N GLU A 342 5.90 -16.11 32.52
CA GLU A 342 6.86 -15.01 32.69
C GLU A 342 7.50 -14.55 31.37
N PHE A 343 7.71 -15.49 30.45
CA PHE A 343 8.22 -15.24 29.11
C PHE A 343 7.64 -16.25 28.13
N LYS A 344 7.30 -15.81 26.92
CA LYS A 344 6.77 -16.69 25.88
C LYS A 344 7.37 -16.40 24.51
N GLU A 345 7.79 -17.47 23.84
CA GLU A 345 8.15 -17.45 22.43
C GLU A 345 6.91 -17.82 21.58
N PHE A 346 6.53 -16.93 20.67
CA PHE A 346 5.43 -17.11 19.71
C PHE A 346 5.94 -17.70 18.40
N LYS A 347 5.06 -18.19 17.52
CA LYS A 347 5.46 -18.49 16.14
C LYS A 347 5.54 -17.22 15.32
N SER A 348 6.35 -17.19 14.26
CA SER A 348 6.43 -16.00 13.38
C SER A 348 5.10 -15.63 12.70
N SER A 349 4.16 -16.58 12.60
CA SER A 349 2.80 -16.35 12.09
C SER A 349 1.81 -15.85 13.14
N GLU A 350 2.21 -15.83 14.42
CA GLU A 350 1.41 -15.44 15.57
C GLU A 350 1.81 -14.03 16.03
N ASN A 351 1.95 -13.10 15.07
CA ASN A 351 2.43 -11.74 15.30
C ASN A 351 1.31 -10.69 15.46
N ASN A 352 0.07 -11.15 15.64
CA ASN A 352 -1.07 -10.32 16.01
C ASN A 352 -1.47 -10.68 17.43
N LEU A 353 -1.23 -9.77 18.38
CA LEU A 353 -1.45 -10.00 19.80
C LEU A 353 -2.40 -8.95 20.36
N LYS A 354 -3.40 -9.42 21.11
CA LYS A 354 -4.32 -8.61 21.88
C LYS A 354 -4.02 -8.77 23.37
N PHE A 355 -3.92 -7.65 24.07
CA PHE A 355 -3.71 -7.59 25.50
C PHE A 355 -4.97 -7.02 26.15
N LEU A 356 -5.48 -7.71 27.17
CA LEU A 356 -6.53 -7.20 28.05
C LEU A 356 -5.95 -7.00 29.44
N PHE A 357 -6.20 -5.84 30.02
CA PHE A 357 -5.69 -5.44 31.33
C PHE A 357 -6.79 -4.71 32.10
N ASN A 358 -6.73 -4.72 33.42
CA ASN A 358 -7.70 -4.01 34.23
C ASN A 358 -7.14 -3.47 35.53
N VAL A 359 -7.90 -2.56 36.11
CA VAL A 359 -7.85 -2.19 37.52
C VAL A 359 -9.22 -2.50 38.12
N PRO A 360 -9.32 -3.17 39.29
CA PRO A 360 -10.59 -3.44 39.95
C PRO A 360 -11.16 -2.18 40.65
N GLU A 361 -11.57 -1.19 39.85
CA GLU A 361 -12.36 -0.04 40.29
C GLU A 361 -13.80 -0.19 39.79
N PHE A 362 -14.76 -0.02 40.70
CA PHE A 362 -16.19 -0.24 40.46
C PHE A 362 -17.04 0.99 40.79
N ASP A 363 -16.44 2.07 41.29
CA ASP A 363 -17.12 3.34 41.50
C ASP A 363 -17.45 3.99 40.15
N LYS A 364 -18.76 4.17 39.92
CA LYS A 364 -19.33 4.79 38.71
C LYS A 364 -18.75 6.17 38.40
N TYR A 365 -18.35 6.93 39.43
CA TYR A 365 -17.85 8.29 39.30
C TYR A 365 -16.32 8.38 39.33
N THR A 366 -15.62 7.25 39.30
CA THR A 366 -14.16 7.21 39.20
C THR A 366 -13.76 6.55 37.89
N GLU A 367 -13.29 7.36 36.93
CA GLU A 367 -12.86 6.85 35.62
C GLU A 367 -11.47 6.22 35.71
N VAL A 368 -11.28 5.09 35.02
CA VAL A 368 -9.97 4.44 34.88
C VAL A 368 -9.47 4.65 33.46
N GLU A 369 -8.31 5.25 33.35
CA GLU A 369 -7.60 5.43 32.09
C GLU A 369 -6.32 4.59 32.08
N TYR A 370 -5.93 4.16 30.88
CA TYR A 370 -4.78 3.31 30.64
C TYR A 370 -3.83 3.99 29.66
N GLN A 371 -2.54 3.75 29.87
CA GLN A 371 -1.49 4.02 28.91
C GLN A 371 -0.67 2.77 28.73
N TYR A 372 -0.31 2.50 27.49
CA TYR A 372 0.53 1.36 27.14
C TYR A 372 1.62 1.76 26.16
N ARG A 373 2.65 0.92 26.08
CA ARG A 373 3.70 1.01 25.06
C ARG A 373 4.32 -0.34 24.79
N LEU A 374 4.98 -0.45 23.64
CA LEU A 374 5.93 -1.53 23.35
C LEU A 374 7.32 -0.90 23.39
N GLU A 375 8.07 -1.11 24.46
CA GLU A 375 9.29 -0.34 24.75
C GLU A 375 10.29 -0.32 23.59
N ASP A 376 10.38 -1.42 22.84
CA ASP A 376 11.31 -1.63 21.74
C ASP A 376 10.83 -1.03 20.40
N VAL A 377 9.51 -0.85 20.21
CA VAL A 377 8.91 -0.29 18.97
C VAL A 377 8.48 1.16 19.16
N TYR A 378 7.76 1.43 20.24
CA TYR A 378 7.16 2.71 20.61
C TYR A 378 7.68 3.13 22.00
N LYS A 379 8.74 3.95 22.03
CA LYS A 379 9.35 4.38 23.31
C LYS A 379 8.44 5.28 24.15
N GLU A 380 7.60 6.06 23.49
CA GLU A 380 6.64 6.95 24.14
C GLU A 380 5.37 6.17 24.56
N TRP A 381 4.79 6.59 25.67
CA TRP A 381 3.49 6.08 26.12
C TRP A 381 2.39 6.51 25.14
N SER A 382 1.37 5.67 24.98
CA SER A 382 0.14 6.06 24.29
C SER A 382 -0.52 7.26 24.97
N ILE A 383 -1.50 7.88 24.31
CA ILE A 383 -2.42 8.78 25.02
C ILE A 383 -3.21 8.00 26.07
N TRP A 384 -3.66 8.69 27.13
CA TRP A 384 -4.60 8.12 28.09
C TRP A 384 -5.90 7.73 27.40
N SER A 385 -6.42 6.54 27.69
CA SER A 385 -7.68 6.03 27.14
C SER A 385 -8.38 5.13 28.14
N THR A 386 -9.72 5.14 28.14
CA THR A 386 -10.53 4.24 28.97
C THR A 386 -10.59 2.80 28.46
N ASN A 387 -9.99 2.52 27.29
CA ASN A 387 -9.95 1.18 26.72
C ASN A 387 -9.03 0.28 27.55
N SER A 388 -9.61 -0.79 28.12
CA SER A 388 -8.92 -1.85 28.87
C SER A 388 -8.29 -2.92 27.98
N GLU A 389 -8.17 -2.65 26.69
CA GLU A 389 -7.59 -3.56 25.71
C GLU A 389 -6.82 -2.84 24.60
N VAL A 390 -5.82 -3.53 24.06
CA VAL A 390 -5.07 -3.07 22.88
C VAL A 390 -4.71 -4.26 22.00
N SER A 391 -4.81 -4.08 20.68
CA SER A 391 -4.35 -5.06 19.69
C SER A 391 -3.18 -4.51 18.88
N PHE A 392 -2.06 -5.22 18.89
CA PHE A 392 -0.92 -4.97 18.01
C PHE A 392 -0.94 -5.94 16.85
N LYS A 393 -0.90 -5.41 15.62
CA LYS A 393 -0.95 -6.19 14.40
C LYS A 393 0.39 -6.16 13.67
N ASN A 394 0.76 -7.29 13.09
CA ASN A 394 1.98 -7.47 12.31
C ASN A 394 3.25 -7.07 13.07
N LEU A 395 3.37 -7.50 14.33
CA LEU A 395 4.56 -7.25 15.13
C LEU A 395 5.82 -7.79 14.40
N PRO A 396 6.92 -7.02 14.42
CA PRO A 396 8.18 -7.45 13.83
C PRO A 396 8.75 -8.66 14.58
N TYR A 397 9.79 -9.28 14.02
CA TYR A 397 10.54 -10.29 14.78
C TYR A 397 11.45 -9.60 15.79
N GLY A 398 11.66 -10.23 16.95
CA GLY A 398 12.45 -9.67 18.03
C GLY A 398 11.89 -10.02 19.40
N THR A 399 12.56 -9.50 20.43
CA THR A 399 12.05 -9.47 21.80
C THR A 399 11.28 -8.18 21.98
N HIS A 400 10.07 -8.30 22.51
CA HIS A 400 9.16 -7.21 22.76
C HIS A 400 8.80 -7.16 24.23
N THR A 401 8.75 -5.95 24.78
CA THR A 401 8.28 -5.70 26.14
C THR A 401 7.03 -4.84 26.07
N PHE A 402 5.88 -5.45 26.30
CA PHE A 402 4.63 -4.70 26.47
C PHE A 402 4.58 -4.15 27.89
N GLU A 403 4.34 -2.86 28.03
CA GLU A 403 4.14 -2.22 29.33
C GLU A 403 2.79 -1.50 29.36
N VAL A 404 2.11 -1.58 30.50
CA VAL A 404 0.85 -0.88 30.74
C VAL A 404 0.80 -0.33 32.16
N ARG A 405 0.29 0.90 32.28
CA ARG A 405 -0.01 1.57 33.54
C ARG A 405 -1.42 2.15 33.50
N ALA A 406 -2.02 2.32 34.67
CA ALA A 406 -3.34 2.93 34.79
C ALA A 406 -3.27 4.25 35.56
N LYS A 407 -4.29 5.07 35.36
CA LYS A 407 -4.62 6.25 36.15
C LYS A 407 -6.08 6.11 36.58
N VAL A 408 -6.33 6.08 37.89
CA VAL A 408 -7.67 5.96 38.46
C VAL A 408 -8.03 7.30 39.06
N GLY A 409 -8.95 8.01 38.41
CA GLY A 409 -9.18 9.44 38.66
C GLY A 409 -7.88 10.23 38.51
N ASN A 410 -7.37 10.76 39.63
CA ASN A 410 -6.14 11.56 39.68
C ASN A 410 -4.88 10.79 40.06
N ASN A 411 -5.01 9.50 40.44
CA ASN A 411 -3.89 8.73 40.99
C ASN A 411 -3.36 7.73 39.95
N LEU A 412 -2.05 7.74 39.72
CA LEU A 412 -1.38 6.70 38.95
C LEU A 412 -1.38 5.37 39.70
N SER A 413 -1.46 4.27 38.97
CA SER A 413 -1.28 2.93 39.54
C SER A 413 0.11 2.79 40.16
N LYS A 414 0.19 2.05 41.27
CA LYS A 414 1.44 1.83 42.00
C LYS A 414 2.49 1.09 41.17
N ASN A 415 2.02 0.16 40.34
CA ASN A 415 2.85 -0.62 39.44
C ASN A 415 2.61 -0.23 37.98
N THR A 416 3.64 -0.45 37.18
CA THR A 416 3.55 -0.66 35.74
C THR A 416 3.64 -2.16 35.53
N THR A 417 2.63 -2.78 34.90
CA THR A 417 2.71 -4.20 34.56
C THR A 417 3.37 -4.35 33.20
N SER A 418 4.33 -5.26 33.11
CA SER A 418 4.99 -5.59 31.86
C SER A 418 4.83 -7.06 31.50
N TYR A 419 4.95 -7.36 30.20
CA TYR A 419 4.96 -8.70 29.67
C TYR A 419 6.00 -8.80 28.55
N GLU A 420 7.01 -9.64 28.76
CA GLU A 420 8.09 -9.87 27.80
C GLU A 420 7.79 -11.10 26.93
N PHE A 421 7.99 -10.95 25.62
CA PHE A 421 7.77 -12.05 24.66
C PHE A 421 8.70 -11.95 23.46
N MET A 422 8.86 -13.05 22.73
CA MET A 422 9.70 -13.11 21.54
C MET A 422 8.93 -13.62 20.33
N ILE A 423 9.12 -12.96 19.19
CA ILE A 423 8.65 -13.41 17.87
C ILE A 423 9.90 -13.77 17.04
N PRO A 424 10.12 -15.06 16.72
CA PRO A 424 11.28 -15.49 15.95
C PRO A 424 11.16 -15.04 14.49
N LYS A 425 12.31 -14.96 13.81
CA LYS A 425 12.36 -14.65 12.38
C LYS A 425 11.56 -15.67 11.56
N PRO A 426 10.79 -15.24 10.56
CA PRO A 426 10.13 -16.16 9.63
C PRO A 426 11.12 -17.11 8.95
N TRP A 427 10.70 -18.35 8.71
CA TRP A 427 11.56 -19.41 8.16
C TRP A 427 12.21 -19.04 6.82
N TYR A 428 11.53 -18.25 5.98
CA TYR A 428 12.03 -17.81 4.67
C TYR A 428 13.14 -16.74 4.77
N LEU A 429 13.36 -16.16 5.95
CA LEU A 429 14.48 -15.27 6.29
C LEU A 429 15.57 -15.97 7.11
N SER A 430 15.43 -17.28 7.38
CA SER A 430 16.46 -18.04 8.08
C SER A 430 17.76 -18.11 7.27
N TYR A 431 18.90 -18.23 7.94
CA TYR A 431 20.20 -18.40 7.28
C TYR A 431 20.23 -19.58 6.31
N LEU A 432 19.51 -20.66 6.65
CA LEU A 432 19.36 -21.84 5.80
C LEU A 432 18.54 -21.54 4.53
N ALA A 433 17.44 -20.80 4.64
CA ALA A 433 16.66 -20.37 3.49
C ALA A 433 17.48 -19.46 2.55
N VAL A 434 18.21 -18.49 3.12
CA VAL A 434 19.13 -17.62 2.36
C VAL A 434 20.17 -18.45 1.61
N PHE A 435 20.76 -19.47 2.26
CA PHE A 435 21.68 -20.39 1.61
C PHE A 435 21.02 -21.17 0.47
N CYS A 436 19.80 -21.70 0.67
CA CYS A 436 19.05 -22.36 -0.39
C CYS A 436 18.76 -21.44 -1.57
N TYR A 437 18.45 -20.16 -1.34
CA TYR A 437 18.27 -19.18 -2.43
C TYR A 437 19.55 -18.94 -3.22
N LEU A 438 20.70 -18.87 -2.54
CA LEU A 438 22.01 -18.75 -3.21
C LEU A 438 22.31 -19.99 -4.07
N VAL A 439 22.04 -21.18 -3.55
CA VAL A 439 22.21 -22.44 -4.28
C VAL A 439 21.28 -22.50 -5.50
N LEU A 440 19.99 -22.16 -5.33
CA LEU A 440 19.02 -22.13 -6.42
C LEU A 440 19.41 -21.10 -7.49
N SER A 441 19.88 -19.93 -7.08
CA SER A 441 20.40 -18.90 -7.98
C SER A 441 21.62 -19.40 -8.76
N MET A 442 22.54 -20.10 -8.10
CA MET A 442 23.70 -20.73 -8.77
C MET A 442 23.26 -21.81 -9.77
N PHE A 443 22.30 -22.66 -9.41
CA PHE A 443 21.74 -23.65 -10.34
C PHE A 443 21.04 -22.98 -11.53
N LEU A 444 20.30 -21.89 -11.30
CA LEU A 444 19.67 -21.12 -12.36
C LEU A 444 20.71 -20.53 -13.31
N LEU A 445 21.80 -19.96 -12.78
CA LEU A 445 22.92 -19.45 -13.58
C LEU A 445 23.60 -20.57 -14.39
N ILE A 446 23.84 -21.74 -13.79
CA ILE A 446 24.41 -22.91 -14.48
C ILE A 446 23.45 -23.41 -15.57
N PHE A 447 22.15 -23.46 -15.28
CA PHE A 447 21.13 -23.87 -16.24
C PHE A 447 21.05 -22.91 -17.42
N ILE A 448 20.99 -21.60 -17.15
CA ILE A 448 21.07 -20.54 -18.18
C ILE A 448 22.36 -20.70 -18.99
N HIS A 449 23.52 -20.87 -18.34
CA HIS A 449 24.79 -21.10 -19.02
C HIS A 449 24.75 -22.35 -19.92
N LYS A 450 24.12 -23.44 -19.48
CA LYS A 450 23.97 -24.68 -20.25
C LYS A 450 23.05 -24.48 -21.46
N LEU A 451 21.94 -23.74 -21.30
CA LEU A 451 21.06 -23.36 -22.40
C LEU A 451 21.79 -22.50 -23.44
N TYR A 452 22.51 -21.47 -22.99
CA TYR A 452 23.35 -20.63 -23.83
C TYR A 452 24.40 -21.46 -24.58
N LYS A 453 25.15 -22.31 -23.87
CA LYS A 453 26.17 -23.18 -24.49
C LYS A 453 25.56 -24.16 -25.51
N GLY A 454 24.36 -24.68 -25.23
CA GLY A 454 23.62 -25.54 -26.16
C GLY A 454 23.21 -24.80 -27.43
N TYR A 455 22.67 -23.60 -27.29
CA TYR A 455 22.33 -22.71 -28.39
C TYR A 455 23.57 -22.39 -29.27
N TYR A 456 24.67 -21.96 -28.65
CA TYR A 456 25.92 -21.66 -29.37
C TYR A 456 26.53 -22.89 -30.05
N LYS A 457 26.50 -24.06 -29.41
CA LYS A 457 26.98 -25.31 -30.02
C LYS A 457 26.17 -25.70 -31.25
N LYS A 458 24.85 -25.49 -31.22
CA LYS A 458 23.97 -25.72 -32.39
C LYS A 458 24.31 -24.77 -33.54
N GLN A 459 24.54 -23.49 -33.23
CA GLN A 459 24.95 -22.48 -34.21
C GLN A 459 26.33 -22.80 -34.83
N GLN A 460 27.31 -23.19 -34.01
CA GLN A 460 28.63 -23.63 -34.49
C GLN A 460 28.53 -24.86 -35.40
N ASN A 461 27.69 -25.84 -35.04
CA ASN A 461 27.49 -27.03 -35.87
C ASN A 461 26.82 -26.72 -37.22
N GLN A 462 25.89 -25.76 -37.26
CA GLN A 462 25.31 -25.28 -38.51
C GLN A 462 26.35 -24.63 -39.42
N LEU A 463 27.15 -23.70 -38.87
CA LEU A 463 28.26 -23.06 -39.60
C LEU A 463 29.30 -24.07 -40.10
N LEU A 464 29.65 -25.06 -39.26
CA LEU A 464 30.56 -26.13 -39.64
C LEU A 464 30.00 -27.00 -40.77
N ASN A 465 28.71 -27.33 -40.73
CA ASN A 465 28.04 -28.10 -41.78
C ASN A 465 27.96 -27.32 -43.09
N GLU A 466 27.68 -26.02 -43.05
CA GLU A 466 27.73 -25.15 -44.23
C GLU A 466 29.13 -25.07 -44.82
N SER A 467 30.15 -24.91 -43.97
CA SER A 467 31.56 -24.93 -44.39
C SER A 467 31.94 -26.27 -45.04
N LYS A 468 31.54 -27.41 -44.43
CA LYS A 468 31.73 -28.75 -45.01
C LYS A 468 31.02 -28.90 -46.37
N LYS A 469 29.78 -28.43 -46.50
CA LYS A 469 29.04 -28.42 -47.78
C LYS A 469 29.76 -27.58 -48.83
N ARG A 470 30.26 -26.41 -48.45
CA ARG A 470 31.04 -25.51 -49.33
C ARG A 470 32.34 -26.17 -49.79
N LEU A 471 33.05 -26.85 -48.88
CA LEU A 471 34.27 -27.59 -49.18
C LEU A 471 34.00 -28.76 -50.14
N LYS A 472 32.92 -29.51 -49.91
CA LYS A 472 32.50 -30.62 -50.78
C LYS A 472 32.15 -30.13 -52.19
N ARG A 473 31.44 -29.00 -52.31
CA ARG A 473 31.16 -28.35 -53.61
C ARG A 473 32.45 -27.95 -54.35
N LYS A 474 33.43 -27.36 -53.66
CA LYS A 474 34.74 -27.03 -54.25
C LYS A 474 35.47 -28.28 -54.75
N LYS A 475 35.52 -29.36 -53.94
CA LYS A 475 36.14 -30.63 -54.36
C LYS A 475 35.49 -31.22 -55.61
N LEU A 476 34.15 -31.23 -55.67
CA LEU A 476 33.41 -31.74 -56.83
C LEU A 476 33.68 -30.90 -58.09
N LYS A 477 33.74 -29.57 -57.97
CA LYS A 477 34.09 -28.68 -59.08
C LYS A 477 35.50 -28.97 -59.61
N ASN A 478 36.47 -29.20 -58.72
CA ASN A 478 37.83 -29.56 -59.10
C ASN A 478 37.88 -30.94 -59.78
N GLN A 479 37.17 -31.95 -59.27
CA GLN A 479 37.10 -33.26 -59.92
C GLN A 479 36.54 -33.19 -61.35
N LYS A 480 35.46 -32.43 -61.57
CA LYS A 480 34.92 -32.21 -62.93
C LYS A 480 35.96 -31.59 -63.86
N ARG A 481 36.74 -30.63 -63.37
CA ARG A 481 37.81 -29.99 -64.15
C ARG A 481 38.93 -30.96 -64.51
N ILE A 482 39.32 -31.85 -63.60
CA ILE A 482 40.31 -32.91 -63.87
C ILE A 482 39.81 -33.88 -64.96
N VAL A 483 38.54 -34.30 -64.87
CA VAL A 483 37.94 -35.21 -65.87
C VAL A 483 37.91 -34.56 -67.26
N GLN A 484 37.54 -33.27 -67.35
CA GLN A 484 37.56 -32.54 -68.62
C GLN A 484 38.94 -32.51 -69.27
N ILE A 485 39.99 -32.24 -68.49
CA ILE A 485 41.38 -32.22 -68.99
C ILE A 485 41.81 -33.60 -69.51
N LYS A 486 41.45 -34.68 -68.80
CA LYS A 486 41.77 -36.04 -69.26
C LYS A 486 41.10 -36.38 -70.60
N ASN A 487 39.84 -36.01 -70.78
CA ASN A 487 39.12 -36.29 -72.03
C ASN A 487 39.77 -35.57 -73.22
N THR A 488 40.18 -34.30 -73.05
CA THR A 488 40.90 -33.57 -74.10
C THR A 488 42.22 -34.24 -74.48
N GLN A 489 42.99 -34.73 -73.50
CA GLN A 489 44.27 -35.42 -73.78
C GLN A 489 44.08 -36.75 -74.52
N LEU A 490 43.03 -37.51 -74.22
CA LEU A 490 42.72 -38.76 -74.91
C LEU A 490 42.42 -38.53 -76.40
N GLN A 491 41.74 -37.43 -76.72
CA GLN A 491 41.35 -37.10 -78.08
C GLN A 491 42.57 -36.75 -78.96
N GLU A 492 43.50 -35.97 -78.43
CA GLU A 492 44.77 -35.64 -79.09
C GLU A 492 45.62 -36.90 -79.36
N LEU A 493 45.60 -37.88 -78.45
CA LEU A 493 46.35 -39.13 -78.60
C LEU A 493 45.84 -39.99 -79.77
N ILE A 494 44.52 -40.08 -79.94
CA ILE A 494 43.88 -40.83 -81.02
C ILE A 494 44.25 -40.23 -82.38
N GLU A 495 44.22 -38.90 -82.49
CA GLU A 495 44.50 -38.19 -83.74
C GLU A 495 45.96 -38.38 -84.19
N SER A 496 46.91 -38.39 -83.24
CA SER A 496 48.33 -38.67 -83.50
C SER A 496 48.56 -40.07 -84.08
N LYS A 497 47.89 -41.09 -83.54
CA LYS A 497 48.05 -42.49 -83.99
C LYS A 497 47.54 -42.74 -85.41
N ASN A 498 46.45 -42.08 -85.82
CA ASN A 498 45.93 -42.19 -87.18
C ASN A 498 46.89 -41.59 -88.22
N ARG A 499 47.60 -40.51 -87.89
CA ARG A 499 48.57 -39.87 -88.78
C ARG A 499 49.81 -40.74 -89.03
N GLU A 500 50.26 -41.46 -88.00
CA GLU A 500 51.40 -42.39 -88.07
C GLU A 500 51.15 -43.55 -89.05
N LEU A 501 49.91 -44.07 -89.07
CA LEU A 501 49.49 -45.17 -89.94
C LEU A 501 49.46 -44.78 -91.44
N ALA A 502 49.01 -43.56 -91.75
CA ALA A 502 48.89 -43.05 -93.11
C ALA A 502 50.27 -42.87 -93.81
N ILE A 503 51.28 -42.41 -93.06
CA ILE A 503 52.64 -42.18 -93.57
C ILE A 503 53.31 -43.51 -93.97
N SER A 504 53.12 -44.57 -93.18
CA SER A 504 53.68 -45.91 -93.45
C SER A 504 53.15 -46.49 -94.77
N THR A 505 51.85 -46.37 -95.01
CA THR A 505 51.18 -46.91 -96.21
C THR A 505 51.65 -46.20 -97.49
N MET A 506 51.85 -44.88 -97.43
CA MET A 506 52.27 -44.09 -98.59
C MET A 506 53.73 -44.32 -99.00
N SER A 507 54.60 -44.67 -98.04
CA SER A 507 55.99 -45.06 -98.28
C SER A 507 56.10 -46.34 -99.11
N ILE A 508 55.23 -47.32 -98.84
CA ILE A 508 55.19 -48.60 -99.54
C ILE A 508 54.70 -48.42 -101.00
N ILE A 509 53.72 -47.54 -101.22
CA ILE A 509 53.19 -47.24 -102.56
C ILE A 509 54.27 -46.58 -103.44
N LYS A 510 54.98 -45.56 -102.94
CA LYS A 510 56.06 -44.90 -103.69
C LYS A 510 57.20 -45.84 -104.05
N LYS A 511 57.54 -46.78 -103.16
CA LYS A 511 58.57 -47.79 -103.42
C LYS A 511 58.18 -48.69 -104.61
N ASN A 512 56.91 -49.08 -104.70
CA ASN A 512 56.42 -49.93 -105.79
C ASN A 512 56.27 -49.18 -107.12
N GLU A 513 55.90 -47.90 -107.12
CA GLU A 513 55.91 -47.07 -108.33
C GLU A 513 57.32 -46.86 -108.89
N PHE A 514 58.31 -46.64 -108.02
CA PHE A 514 59.71 -46.47 -108.41
C PHE A 514 60.30 -47.74 -109.05
N LEU A 515 59.96 -48.91 -108.51
CA LEU A 515 60.41 -50.19 -109.09
C LEU A 515 59.75 -50.46 -110.47
N ASN A 516 58.50 -50.03 -110.66
CA ASN A 516 57.83 -50.10 -111.95
C ASN A 516 58.37 -49.09 -112.98
N SER A 517 58.80 -47.89 -112.57
CA SER A 517 59.42 -46.92 -113.49
C SER A 517 60.79 -47.41 -113.99
N ILE A 518 61.60 -48.03 -113.12
CA ILE A 518 62.86 -48.71 -113.51
C ILE A 518 62.57 -49.82 -114.53
N LYS A 519 61.48 -50.59 -114.33
CA LYS A 519 61.07 -51.67 -115.25
C LYS A 519 60.71 -51.16 -116.65
N GLU A 520 59.97 -50.05 -116.76
CA GLU A 520 59.59 -49.49 -118.06
C GLU A 520 60.79 -48.90 -118.81
N GLN A 521 61.74 -48.26 -118.11
CA GLN A 521 62.97 -47.76 -118.74
C GLN A 521 63.87 -48.87 -119.31
N LEU A 522 63.83 -50.08 -118.72
CA LEU A 522 64.63 -51.24 -119.16
C LEU A 522 64.04 -51.97 -120.38
N LYS A 523 62.80 -51.66 -120.82
CA LYS A 523 62.18 -52.28 -122.01
C LYS A 523 62.59 -51.64 -123.35
N GLY A 524 63.29 -50.51 -123.33
CA GLY A 524 63.59 -49.69 -124.52
C GLY A 524 64.97 -49.89 -125.18
N SER A 525 65.86 -50.73 -124.66
CA SER A 525 67.24 -50.86 -125.14
C SER A 525 67.58 -52.29 -125.62
N SER A 526 68.42 -52.35 -126.66
CA SER A 526 68.75 -53.52 -127.49
C SER A 526 69.20 -54.78 -126.72
N VAL A 527 68.80 -55.93 -127.28
CA VAL A 527 68.87 -57.31 -126.75
C VAL A 527 70.23 -57.72 -126.16
N ASP A 528 70.27 -57.89 -124.83
CA ASP A 528 71.32 -58.64 -124.13
C ASP A 528 70.72 -59.58 -123.05
N SER A 529 71.34 -60.73 -122.85
CA SER A 529 70.91 -61.82 -121.96
C SER A 529 70.92 -61.43 -120.48
N GLN A 530 71.73 -60.45 -120.08
CA GLN A 530 71.79 -59.93 -118.71
C GLN A 530 70.59 -59.02 -118.36
N VAL A 531 70.05 -58.25 -119.31
CA VAL A 531 68.89 -57.36 -119.08
C VAL A 531 67.61 -58.16 -118.79
N LYS A 532 67.42 -59.31 -119.45
CA LYS A 532 66.32 -60.26 -119.13
C LYS A 532 66.39 -60.84 -117.71
N SER A 533 67.60 -61.02 -117.16
CA SER A 533 67.81 -61.50 -115.79
C SER A 533 67.44 -60.45 -114.74
N VAL A 534 67.79 -59.18 -114.99
CA VAL A 534 67.44 -58.05 -114.12
C VAL A 534 65.93 -57.79 -114.14
N ILE A 535 65.30 -57.81 -115.32
CA ILE A 535 63.84 -57.71 -115.44
C ILE A 535 63.13 -58.84 -114.68
N ARG A 536 63.65 -60.09 -114.72
CA ARG A 536 63.12 -61.20 -113.91
C ARG A 536 63.29 -61.00 -112.40
N THR A 537 64.41 -60.44 -111.96
CA THR A 537 64.66 -60.15 -110.53
C THR A 537 63.75 -59.04 -110.01
N ILE A 538 63.47 -58.04 -110.85
CA ILE A 538 62.46 -57.00 -110.58
C ILE A 538 61.05 -57.61 -110.56
N ASP A 539 60.69 -58.48 -111.51
CA ASP A 539 59.41 -59.19 -111.50
C ASP A 539 59.22 -60.08 -110.26
N ARG A 540 60.29 -60.72 -109.76
CA ARG A 540 60.25 -61.51 -108.51
C ARG A 540 60.04 -60.66 -107.26
N ASN A 541 60.49 -59.40 -107.25
CA ASN A 541 60.32 -58.49 -106.12
C ASN A 541 59.07 -57.60 -106.22
N ILE A 542 58.52 -57.40 -107.42
CA ILE A 542 57.26 -56.66 -107.64
C ILE A 542 56.03 -57.58 -107.55
N ASN A 543 56.18 -58.89 -107.80
CA ASN A 543 55.10 -59.88 -107.66
C ASN A 543 55.36 -60.87 -106.53
N ASN A 544 55.46 -60.39 -105.29
CA ASN A 544 55.37 -61.30 -104.16
C ASN A 544 53.90 -61.52 -103.79
N VAL A 545 53.45 -62.76 -103.93
CA VAL A 545 52.06 -63.18 -103.66
C VAL A 545 51.72 -63.10 -102.15
N ASP A 546 52.68 -62.73 -101.29
CA ASP A 546 52.52 -62.56 -99.83
C ASP A 546 52.16 -61.14 -99.35
N ASP A 547 52.19 -60.10 -100.20
CA ASP A 547 51.82 -58.73 -99.79
C ASP A 547 50.35 -58.60 -99.36
N TRP A 548 49.46 -59.46 -99.91
CA TRP A 548 48.06 -59.49 -99.50
C TRP A 548 47.88 -60.02 -98.08
N LYS A 549 48.62 -61.06 -97.66
CA LYS A 549 48.50 -61.59 -96.29
C LYS A 549 49.01 -60.59 -95.25
N PHE A 550 50.08 -59.87 -95.55
CA PHE A 550 50.57 -58.81 -94.67
C PHE A 550 49.57 -57.65 -94.58
N PHE A 551 49.04 -57.21 -95.72
CA PHE A 551 47.98 -56.21 -95.75
C PHE A 551 46.72 -56.66 -95.02
N GLU A 552 46.26 -57.90 -95.23
CA GLU A 552 45.07 -58.47 -94.59
C GLU A 552 45.24 -58.56 -93.06
N ASN A 553 46.42 -58.96 -92.57
CA ASN A 553 46.72 -58.96 -91.14
C ASN A 553 46.78 -57.55 -90.54
N ALA A 554 47.37 -56.58 -91.25
CA ALA A 554 47.41 -55.19 -90.80
C ALA A 554 46.01 -54.55 -90.81
N PHE A 555 45.21 -54.82 -91.85
CA PHE A 555 43.85 -54.34 -92.00
C PHE A 555 42.92 -54.94 -90.93
N ASN A 556 43.00 -56.25 -90.67
CA ASN A 556 42.20 -56.91 -89.61
C ASN A 556 42.59 -56.46 -88.20
N ASN A 557 43.78 -55.89 -87.97
CA ASN A 557 44.11 -55.26 -86.69
C ASN A 557 43.50 -53.86 -86.54
N ALA A 558 43.34 -53.11 -87.64
CA ALA A 558 42.78 -51.77 -87.64
C ALA A 558 41.23 -51.78 -87.68
N ASP A 559 40.63 -52.67 -88.48
CA ASP A 559 39.18 -52.81 -88.65
C ASP A 559 38.79 -54.30 -88.66
N LYS A 560 38.73 -54.88 -87.45
CA LYS A 560 38.73 -56.33 -87.18
C LYS A 560 37.52 -57.10 -87.70
N ASP A 561 36.41 -56.40 -87.96
CA ASP A 561 35.14 -57.04 -88.30
C ASP A 561 34.63 -56.69 -89.70
N PHE A 562 35.25 -55.75 -90.42
CA PHE A 562 34.78 -55.30 -91.73
C PHE A 562 34.70 -56.42 -92.77
N LEU A 563 35.78 -57.18 -92.98
CA LEU A 563 35.79 -58.27 -93.99
C LEU A 563 34.77 -59.37 -93.66
N LYS A 564 34.53 -59.65 -92.37
CA LYS A 564 33.50 -60.57 -91.91
C LYS A 564 32.10 -60.03 -92.20
N LYS A 565 31.83 -58.77 -91.88
CA LYS A 565 30.55 -58.12 -92.18
C LYS A 565 30.25 -58.11 -93.67
N VAL A 566 31.21 -57.72 -94.51
CA VAL A 566 31.02 -57.68 -95.97
C VAL A 566 30.73 -59.08 -96.51
N LYS A 567 31.44 -60.12 -96.04
CA LYS A 567 31.19 -61.50 -96.47
C LYS A 567 29.84 -62.04 -95.98
N ASN A 568 29.37 -61.61 -94.82
CA ASN A 568 28.05 -61.97 -94.30
C ASN A 568 26.92 -61.28 -95.08
N VAL A 569 27.07 -60.00 -95.42
CA VAL A 569 26.05 -59.24 -96.17
C VAL A 569 26.03 -59.63 -97.64
N HIS A 570 27.18 -59.95 -98.23
CA HIS A 570 27.32 -60.32 -99.64
C HIS A 570 28.07 -61.65 -99.81
N PRO A 571 27.39 -62.81 -99.60
CA PRO A 571 28.03 -64.13 -99.58
C PRO A 571 28.69 -64.52 -100.91
N GLU A 572 28.17 -64.02 -102.04
CA GLU A 572 28.63 -64.37 -103.40
C GLU A 572 29.95 -63.71 -103.82
N LEU A 573 30.52 -62.85 -102.98
CA LEU A 573 31.79 -62.19 -103.27
C LEU A 573 32.96 -63.18 -103.19
N SER A 574 33.79 -63.19 -104.23
CA SER A 574 35.02 -63.97 -104.25
C SER A 574 36.09 -63.33 -103.37
N ALA A 575 37.16 -64.06 -103.04
CA ALA A 575 38.30 -63.51 -102.30
C ALA A 575 38.90 -62.26 -102.98
N ASN A 576 38.91 -62.22 -104.32
CA ASN A 576 39.38 -61.05 -105.07
C ASN A 576 38.43 -59.85 -104.99
N ASP A 577 37.13 -60.09 -104.80
CA ASP A 577 36.14 -59.04 -104.60
C ASP A 577 36.28 -58.44 -103.19
N LEU A 578 36.48 -59.29 -102.17
CA LEU A 578 36.78 -58.85 -100.80
C LEU A 578 38.07 -58.03 -100.73
N ARG A 579 39.09 -58.42 -101.50
CA ARG A 579 40.33 -57.67 -101.64
C ARG A 579 40.11 -56.27 -102.20
N LEU A 580 39.25 -56.15 -103.22
CA LEU A 580 38.86 -54.87 -103.76
C LEU A 580 38.08 -54.04 -102.72
N CYS A 581 37.20 -54.65 -101.92
CA CYS A 581 36.47 -53.96 -100.84
C CYS A 581 37.40 -53.37 -99.77
N ALA A 582 38.45 -54.11 -99.37
CA ALA A 582 39.41 -53.61 -98.38
C ALA A 582 40.14 -52.36 -98.89
N TYR A 583 40.54 -52.33 -100.15
CA TYR A 583 41.17 -51.14 -100.74
C TYR A 583 40.20 -49.95 -100.83
N LEU A 584 38.92 -50.21 -101.12
CA LEU A 584 37.89 -49.18 -101.14
C LEU A 584 37.58 -48.63 -99.74
N ARG A 585 37.64 -49.47 -98.70
CA ARG A 585 37.46 -49.07 -97.29
C ARG A 585 38.57 -48.13 -96.81
N LEU A 586 39.76 -48.23 -97.38
CA LEU A 586 40.87 -47.29 -97.16
C LEU A 586 40.78 -46.03 -98.04
N ASN A 587 39.64 -45.82 -98.71
CA ASN A 587 39.38 -44.70 -99.62
C ASN A 587 40.32 -44.63 -100.84
N LEU A 588 40.87 -45.75 -101.30
CA LEU A 588 41.79 -45.74 -102.44
C LEU A 588 41.05 -45.56 -103.77
N SER A 589 41.57 -44.70 -104.63
CA SER A 589 41.05 -44.45 -105.97
C SER A 589 41.40 -45.58 -106.95
N SER A 590 40.68 -45.69 -108.07
CA SER A 590 40.98 -46.70 -109.10
C SER A 590 42.42 -46.58 -109.65
N LYS A 591 42.98 -45.36 -109.66
CA LYS A 591 44.37 -45.11 -110.06
C LYS A 591 45.37 -45.70 -109.06
N GLU A 592 45.07 -45.65 -107.77
CA GLU A 592 45.94 -46.19 -106.70
C GLU A 592 45.78 -47.70 -106.53
N ILE A 593 44.58 -48.24 -106.79
CA ILE A 593 44.33 -49.69 -106.70
C ILE A 593 44.99 -50.45 -107.85
N ALA A 594 45.10 -49.84 -109.03
CA ALA A 594 45.62 -50.49 -110.24
C ALA A 594 47.06 -51.03 -110.08
N PRO A 595 48.03 -50.24 -109.55
CA PRO A 595 49.35 -50.75 -109.19
C PRO A 595 49.29 -51.90 -108.17
N LEU A 596 48.43 -51.81 -107.15
CA LEU A 596 48.34 -52.81 -106.07
C LEU A 596 47.82 -54.17 -106.54
N LEU A 597 46.98 -54.17 -107.58
CA LEU A 597 46.47 -55.39 -108.21
C LEU A 597 47.28 -55.83 -109.44
N ASN A 598 48.33 -55.07 -109.80
CA ASN A 598 49.13 -55.27 -111.00
C ASN A 598 48.29 -55.43 -112.29
N ILE A 599 47.27 -54.57 -112.43
CA ILE A 599 46.37 -54.52 -113.59
C ILE A 599 46.16 -53.07 -114.03
N SER A 600 45.66 -52.87 -115.24
CA SER A 600 45.36 -51.51 -115.72
C SER A 600 44.25 -50.84 -114.91
N VAL A 601 44.27 -49.50 -114.79
CA VAL A 601 43.19 -48.70 -114.17
C VAL A 601 41.83 -49.07 -114.74
N ARG A 602 41.75 -49.24 -116.06
CA ARG A 602 40.54 -49.69 -116.75
C ARG A 602 40.06 -51.07 -116.29
N SER A 603 40.97 -51.99 -115.96
CA SER A 603 40.62 -53.30 -115.39
C SER A 603 40.06 -53.18 -113.98
N VAL A 604 40.57 -52.25 -113.16
CA VAL A 604 40.01 -51.96 -111.83
C VAL A 604 38.61 -51.38 -111.94
N GLU A 605 38.38 -50.44 -112.85
CA GLU A 605 37.05 -49.87 -113.09
C GLU A 605 36.03 -50.93 -113.51
N VAL A 606 36.42 -51.83 -114.41
CA VAL A 606 35.58 -52.99 -114.79
C VAL A 606 35.32 -53.90 -113.59
N LYS A 607 36.33 -54.15 -112.73
CA LYS A 607 36.13 -54.91 -111.49
C LYS A 607 35.20 -54.20 -110.51
N ARG A 608 35.30 -52.87 -110.33
CA ARG A 608 34.38 -52.07 -109.49
C ARG A 608 32.95 -52.13 -110.03
N TYR A 609 32.77 -52.06 -111.35
CA TYR A 609 31.47 -52.23 -111.98
C TYR A 609 30.88 -53.63 -111.73
N ARG A 610 31.70 -54.69 -111.85
CA ARG A 610 31.28 -56.06 -111.52
C ARG A 610 30.95 -56.22 -110.03
N LEU A 611 31.76 -55.61 -109.15
CA LEU A 611 31.53 -55.62 -107.70
C LEU A 611 30.20 -54.95 -107.35
N ARG A 612 29.92 -53.79 -107.95
CA ARG A 612 28.63 -53.09 -107.82
C ARG A 612 27.46 -53.99 -108.22
N LYS A 613 27.57 -54.70 -109.35
CA LYS A 613 26.54 -55.63 -109.82
C LYS A 613 26.36 -56.82 -108.88
N LYS A 614 27.45 -57.37 -108.31
CA LYS A 614 27.38 -58.46 -107.32
C LYS A 614 26.76 -58.02 -105.98
N MET A 615 26.95 -56.76 -105.60
CA MET A 615 26.34 -56.17 -104.40
C MET A 615 24.93 -55.64 -104.62
N ASN A 616 24.38 -55.81 -105.83
CA ASN A 616 23.04 -55.35 -106.21
C ASN A 616 22.79 -53.84 -106.03
N LEU A 617 23.84 -53.02 -106.21
CA LEU A 617 23.78 -51.56 -106.07
C LEU A 617 23.32 -50.89 -107.38
N LEU A 618 22.44 -49.89 -107.29
CA LEU A 618 21.96 -49.12 -108.44
C LEU A 618 23.08 -48.22 -109.00
N ARG A 619 22.92 -47.72 -110.23
CA ARG A 619 23.97 -46.91 -110.90
C ARG A 619 24.28 -45.60 -110.17
N GLU A 620 23.37 -45.13 -109.33
CA GLU A 620 23.46 -43.85 -108.62
C GLU A 620 24.12 -43.97 -107.23
N ASP A 621 24.21 -45.17 -106.66
CA ASP A 621 24.80 -45.37 -105.34
C ASP A 621 26.33 -45.25 -105.37
N GLY A 622 26.94 -44.56 -104.40
CA GLY A 622 28.39 -44.47 -104.25
C GLY A 622 28.99 -45.79 -103.75
N LEU A 623 29.62 -46.59 -104.62
CA LEU A 623 30.23 -47.87 -104.22
C LEU A 623 31.24 -47.72 -103.07
N THR A 624 32.01 -46.62 -103.04
CA THR A 624 32.97 -46.37 -101.96
C THR A 624 32.28 -45.98 -100.65
N GLU A 625 31.30 -45.09 -100.69
CA GLU A 625 30.55 -44.63 -99.50
C GLU A 625 29.80 -45.79 -98.85
N TYR A 626 29.12 -46.61 -99.64
CA TYR A 626 28.48 -47.83 -99.14
C TYR A 626 29.48 -48.77 -98.43
N ILE A 627 30.71 -48.87 -98.94
CA ILE A 627 31.78 -49.65 -98.31
C ILE A 627 32.33 -48.98 -97.04
N MET A 628 32.31 -47.64 -96.94
CA MET A 628 32.73 -46.91 -95.74
C MET A 628 31.70 -46.96 -94.60
N ASP A 629 30.44 -47.25 -94.91
CA ASP A 629 29.37 -47.30 -93.90
C ASP A 629 29.15 -48.71 -93.31
N LEU A 630 29.66 -49.76 -93.95
CA LEU A 630 29.62 -51.16 -93.44
C LEU A 630 30.57 -51.41 -92.26
#